data_AF-A0A800DZ56-F1
#
_entry.id   AF-A0A800DZ56-F1
#
_cell.length_a   1.000
_cell.length_b   1.000
_cell.length_c   1.000
_cell.angle_alpha   90.00
_cell.angle_beta   90.00
_cell.angle_gamma   90.00
#
_symmetry.space_group_name_H-M   'P 1'
#
loop_
_entity.id
_entity.type
_entity.pdbx_description
1 polymer ?
#
loop_
_entity_poly.entity_id
_entity_poly.type
_entity_poly.pdbx_seq_one_letter_code
_entity_poly.pdbx_strand_id
1 'polypeptide(L)'
;MNRTKKLSFFIILIFNFVFLVNGFSQNTFWKKSDSLDLKKRKTLIFTGSSAYTVSMIGLNQLWYAKYPKSNFHTFNDNQEWLQMDKMGHAMTSYYVGKLGMELVSWTGESKQNQLIYGAGLGFAFLTTVEVFDGFSKEWGFSTGDIIANASGTG
;
A
#
# COMPACT_ATOMS: atom_id res chain seq x y z
N MET A 1 -20.08 36.44 -21.06
CA MET A 1 -18.84 37.11 -20.61
C MET A 1 -18.10 37.68 -21.82
N ASN A 2 -17.71 38.96 -21.80
CA ASN A 2 -17.05 39.62 -22.94
C ASN A 2 -15.59 39.15 -23.12
N ARG A 3 -15.02 39.38 -24.32
CA ARG A 3 -13.69 38.89 -24.73
C ARG A 3 -12.58 39.30 -23.77
N THR A 4 -12.65 40.51 -23.20
CA THR A 4 -11.69 41.01 -22.21
C THR A 4 -11.76 40.23 -20.90
N LYS A 5 -12.96 39.99 -20.35
CA LYS A 5 -13.12 39.17 -19.13
C LYS A 5 -12.67 37.71 -19.33
N LYS A 6 -12.85 37.13 -20.52
CA LYS A 6 -12.31 35.78 -20.86
C LYS A 6 -10.79 35.75 -20.85
N LEU A 7 -10.15 36.77 -21.43
CA LEU A 7 -8.69 36.89 -21.46
C LEU A 7 -8.13 37.07 -20.04
N SER A 8 -8.71 37.96 -19.24
CA SER A 8 -8.31 38.16 -17.84
C SER A 8 -8.45 36.90 -17.00
N PHE A 9 -9.55 36.15 -17.16
CA PHE A 9 -9.74 34.87 -16.46
C PHE A 9 -8.66 33.85 -16.82
N PHE A 10 -8.33 33.72 -18.10
CA PHE A 10 -7.30 32.78 -18.56
C PHE A 10 -5.91 33.15 -18.03
N ILE A 11 -5.58 34.44 -17.98
CA ILE A 11 -4.32 34.95 -17.39
C ILE A 11 -4.24 34.61 -15.90
N ILE A 12 -5.33 34.81 -15.14
CA ILE A 12 -5.39 34.46 -13.71
C ILE A 12 -5.19 32.96 -13.52
N LEU A 13 -5.79 32.13 -14.37
CA LEU A 13 -5.68 30.68 -14.27
C LEU A 13 -4.24 30.20 -14.57
N ILE A 14 -3.59 30.77 -15.59
CA ILE A 14 -2.17 30.51 -15.88
C ILE A 14 -1.28 30.97 -14.73
N PHE A 15 -1.54 32.17 -14.17
CA PHE A 15 -0.74 32.70 -13.07
C PHE A 15 -0.84 31.81 -11.83
N ASN A 16 -2.04 31.35 -11.47
CA ASN A 16 -2.23 30.40 -10.37
C ASN A 16 -1.55 29.06 -10.66
N PHE A 17 -1.63 28.55 -11.89
CA PHE A 17 -0.93 27.33 -12.29
C PHE A 17 0.59 27.46 -12.16
N VAL A 18 1.16 28.57 -12.61
CA VAL A 18 2.60 28.85 -12.49
C VAL A 18 3.02 28.99 -11.02
N PHE A 19 2.23 29.65 -10.18
CA PHE A 19 2.49 29.74 -8.74
C PHE A 19 2.47 28.36 -8.06
N LEU A 20 1.52 27.50 -8.41
CA LEU A 20 1.46 26.13 -7.90
C LEU A 20 2.72 25.34 -8.31
N VAL A 21 3.11 25.38 -9.59
CA VAL A 21 4.29 24.65 -10.09
C VAL A 21 5.58 25.10 -9.40
N ASN A 22 5.76 26.41 -9.16
CA ASN A 22 6.94 26.92 -8.44
C ASN A 22 6.97 26.47 -6.97
N GLY A 23 5.82 26.40 -6.30
CA GLY A 23 5.71 25.87 -4.94
C GLY A 23 6.08 24.38 -4.84
N PHE A 24 5.69 23.57 -5.84
CA PHE A 24 6.07 22.16 -5.90
C PHE A 24 7.56 21.95 -6.19
N SER A 25 8.21 22.82 -6.98
CA SER A 25 9.63 22.69 -7.36
C SER A 25 10.61 22.83 -6.19
N GLN A 26 10.22 23.44 -5.07
CA GLN A 26 11.06 23.57 -3.87
C GLN A 26 10.82 22.46 -2.83
N ASN A 27 9.98 21.47 -3.15
CA ASN A 27 9.59 20.45 -2.19
C ASN A 27 10.73 19.43 -1.97
N THR A 28 11.46 19.59 -0.87
CA THR A 28 12.52 18.67 -0.43
C THR A 28 11.97 17.41 0.24
N PHE A 29 10.65 17.30 0.43
CA PHE A 29 10.03 16.15 1.08
C PHE A 29 10.45 14.85 0.42
N TRP A 30 10.30 14.72 -0.91
CA TRP A 30 10.60 13.48 -1.65
C TRP A 30 12.09 13.16 -1.78
N LYS A 31 12.99 14.11 -1.45
CA LYS A 31 14.43 13.83 -1.45
C LYS A 31 14.74 12.80 -0.37
N LYS A 32 15.42 11.71 -0.73
CA LYS A 32 15.93 10.73 0.23
C LYS A 32 16.92 11.39 1.20
N SER A 33 16.86 11.01 2.48
CA SER A 33 17.84 11.45 3.48
C SER A 33 19.13 10.62 3.41
N ASP A 34 20.28 11.27 3.61
CA ASP A 34 21.61 10.63 3.58
C ASP A 34 21.89 9.79 4.84
N SER A 35 21.27 10.16 5.96
CA SER A 35 21.25 9.43 7.23
C SER A 35 19.82 9.36 7.77
N LEU A 36 19.61 8.51 8.78
CA LEU A 36 18.29 8.33 9.38
C LEU A 36 17.70 9.66 9.86
N ASP A 37 16.57 10.04 9.25
CA ASP A 37 15.75 11.18 9.62
C ASP A 37 14.55 10.70 10.45
N LEU A 38 14.60 10.97 11.76
CA LEU A 38 13.56 10.55 12.69
C LEU A 38 12.20 11.21 12.43
N LYS A 39 12.16 12.41 11.83
CA LYS A 39 10.90 13.08 11.49
C LYS A 39 10.26 12.34 10.31
N LYS A 40 11.01 12.08 9.24
CA LYS A 40 10.53 11.29 8.09
C LYS A 40 10.11 9.89 8.50
N ARG A 41 10.85 9.23 9.38
CA ARG A 41 10.47 7.91 9.93
C ARG A 41 9.16 7.97 10.70
N LYS A 42 8.96 8.97 11.57
CA LYS A 42 7.67 9.16 12.27
C LYS A 42 6.52 9.42 11.29
N THR A 43 6.75 10.26 10.29
CA THR A 43 5.77 10.52 9.21
C THR A 43 5.42 9.21 8.50
N LEU A 44 6.42 8.43 8.07
CA LEU A 44 6.22 7.15 7.40
C LEU A 44 5.43 6.17 8.24
N ILE A 45 5.76 6.03 9.53
CA ILE A 45 5.02 5.13 10.42
C ILE A 45 3.58 5.58 10.56
N PHE A 46 3.34 6.86 10.82
CA PHE A 46 2.00 7.39 10.98
C PHE A 46 1.16 7.21 9.70
N THR A 47 1.67 7.66 8.55
CA THR A 47 0.94 7.56 7.27
C THR A 47 0.78 6.12 6.82
N GLY A 48 1.81 5.28 6.99
CA GLY A 48 1.78 3.86 6.67
C GLY A 48 0.75 3.10 7.50
N SER A 49 0.71 3.32 8.82
CA SER A 49 -0.28 2.70 9.71
C SER A 49 -1.71 3.19 9.40
N SER A 50 -1.90 4.48 9.12
CA SER A 50 -3.19 5.00 8.67
C SER A 50 -3.64 4.39 7.35
N ALA A 51 -2.74 4.33 6.36
CA ALA A 51 -3.03 3.74 5.05
C ALA A 51 -3.41 2.26 5.18
N TYR A 52 -2.62 1.47 5.92
CA TYR A 52 -2.95 0.08 6.22
C TYR A 52 -4.32 -0.07 6.88
N THR A 53 -4.61 0.72 7.92
CA THR A 53 -5.90 0.66 8.63
C THR A 53 -7.07 0.97 7.70
N VAL A 54 -6.96 2.03 6.90
CA VAL A 54 -7.97 2.42 5.92
C VAL A 54 -8.13 1.33 4.86
N SER A 55 -7.04 0.73 4.38
CA SER A 55 -7.07 -0.39 3.44
C SER A 55 -7.81 -1.60 4.02
N MET A 56 -7.54 -1.98 5.28
CA MET A 56 -8.18 -3.13 5.92
C MET A 56 -9.67 -2.87 6.19
N ILE A 57 -10.03 -1.68 6.65
CA ILE A 57 -11.44 -1.28 6.80
C ILE A 57 -12.13 -1.28 5.44
N GLY A 58 -11.51 -0.66 4.43
CA GLY A 58 -12.03 -0.60 3.07
C GLY A 58 -12.24 -1.99 2.48
N LEU A 59 -11.26 -2.88 2.61
CA LEU A 59 -11.36 -4.26 2.17
C LEU A 59 -12.50 -5.00 2.89
N ASN A 60 -12.59 -4.90 4.22
CA ASN A 60 -13.67 -5.54 4.95
C ASN A 60 -15.05 -5.01 4.52
N GLN A 61 -15.20 -3.70 4.33
CA GLN A 61 -16.49 -3.09 3.95
C GLN A 61 -16.87 -3.35 2.49
N LEU A 62 -15.92 -3.30 1.57
CA LEU A 62 -16.17 -3.39 0.14
C LEU A 62 -16.21 -4.84 -0.35
N TRP A 63 -15.38 -5.72 0.22
CA TRP A 63 -15.27 -7.11 -0.18
C TRP A 63 -16.09 -8.03 0.73
N TYR A 64 -15.86 -8.01 2.05
CA TYR A 64 -16.39 -9.04 2.94
C TYR A 64 -17.79 -8.75 3.53
N ALA A 65 -18.22 -7.49 3.64
CA ALA A 65 -19.40 -7.12 4.42
C ALA A 65 -20.72 -7.73 3.91
N LYS A 66 -20.78 -8.16 2.64
CA LYS A 66 -21.97 -8.73 2.02
C LYS A 66 -21.98 -10.27 2.03
N TYR A 67 -20.93 -10.90 2.52
CA TYR A 67 -20.80 -12.35 2.58
C TYR A 67 -21.03 -12.87 4.00
N PRO A 68 -21.60 -14.07 4.16
CA PRO A 68 -21.82 -14.62 5.48
C PRO A 68 -20.50 -14.96 6.17
N LYS A 69 -20.44 -14.70 7.48
CA LYS A 69 -19.25 -14.96 8.32
C LYS A 69 -19.32 -16.36 8.96
N SER A 70 -18.17 -16.93 9.24
CA SER A 70 -17.99 -18.23 9.90
C SER A 70 -17.14 -18.08 11.18
N ASN A 71 -17.03 -19.17 11.94
CA ASN A 71 -15.90 -19.31 12.87
C ASN A 71 -14.62 -19.48 12.06
N PHE A 72 -13.48 -19.07 12.63
CA PHE A 72 -12.20 -19.22 11.96
C PHE A 72 -11.99 -20.66 11.46
N HIS A 73 -11.69 -20.81 10.18
CA HIS A 73 -11.41 -22.09 9.58
C HIS A 73 -10.33 -21.96 8.50
N THR A 74 -9.66 -23.07 8.24
CA THR A 74 -8.67 -23.19 7.18
C THR A 74 -9.29 -23.81 5.94
N PHE A 75 -8.81 -23.42 4.77
CA PHE A 75 -9.22 -23.99 3.49
C PHE A 75 -8.00 -24.27 2.62
N ASN A 76 -8.02 -25.34 1.83
CA ASN A 76 -6.96 -25.64 0.88
C ASN A 76 -7.49 -25.39 -0.53
N ASP A 77 -7.15 -24.23 -1.06
CA ASP A 77 -7.57 -23.73 -2.36
C ASP A 77 -6.47 -23.86 -3.42
N ASN A 78 -5.46 -24.69 -3.18
CA ASN A 78 -4.38 -24.94 -4.14
C ASN A 78 -4.85 -25.55 -5.46
N GLN A 79 -6.11 -25.95 -5.61
CA GLN A 79 -6.66 -26.42 -6.90
C GLN A 79 -7.58 -25.37 -7.56
N GLU A 80 -7.84 -24.27 -6.87
CA GLU A 80 -8.67 -23.19 -7.38
C GLU A 80 -7.90 -22.32 -8.35
N TRP A 81 -8.64 -21.74 -9.30
CA TRP A 81 -8.18 -20.62 -10.15
C TRP A 81 -6.83 -20.82 -10.87
N LEU A 82 -6.44 -22.06 -11.16
CA LEU A 82 -5.21 -22.39 -11.89
C LEU A 82 -3.95 -21.70 -11.30
N GLN A 83 -3.85 -21.58 -9.97
CA GLN A 83 -2.78 -20.87 -9.25
C GLN A 83 -2.74 -19.34 -9.47
N MET A 84 -3.69 -18.75 -10.19
CA MET A 84 -3.73 -17.30 -10.42
C MET A 84 -3.75 -16.53 -9.10
N ASP A 85 -4.49 -17.05 -8.14
CA ASP A 85 -4.59 -16.50 -6.79
C ASP A 85 -3.22 -16.49 -6.08
N LYS A 86 -2.51 -17.63 -6.06
CA LYS A 86 -1.16 -17.75 -5.48
C LYS A 86 -0.14 -16.84 -6.18
N MET A 87 -0.26 -16.67 -7.50
CA MET A 87 0.55 -15.68 -8.23
C MET A 87 0.21 -14.24 -7.79
N GLY A 88 -1.07 -13.94 -7.58
CA GLY A 88 -1.54 -12.67 -7.04
C GLY A 88 -0.98 -12.40 -5.63
N HIS A 89 -0.95 -13.41 -4.78
CA HIS A 89 -0.36 -13.37 -3.44
C HIS A 89 1.14 -13.05 -3.50
N ALA A 90 1.91 -13.83 -4.26
CA ALA A 90 3.35 -13.60 -4.40
C ALA A 90 3.67 -12.21 -4.99
N MET A 91 2.98 -11.81 -6.07
CA MET A 91 3.22 -10.53 -6.73
C MET A 91 2.82 -9.34 -5.86
N THR A 92 1.68 -9.42 -5.18
CA THR A 92 1.23 -8.36 -4.27
C THR A 92 2.19 -8.23 -3.10
N SER A 93 2.61 -9.34 -2.50
CA SER A 93 3.61 -9.34 -1.42
C SER A 93 4.91 -8.66 -1.87
N TYR A 94 5.38 -8.98 -3.08
CA TYR A 94 6.59 -8.40 -3.67
C TYR A 94 6.47 -6.89 -3.87
N TYR A 95 5.41 -6.41 -4.54
CA TYR A 95 5.30 -4.98 -4.85
C TYR A 95 5.00 -4.14 -3.63
N VAL A 96 4.15 -4.61 -2.73
CA VAL A 96 3.86 -3.93 -1.46
C VAL A 96 5.13 -3.88 -0.60
N GLY A 97 5.89 -4.98 -0.56
CA GLY A 97 7.15 -5.02 0.16
C GLY A 97 8.21 -4.11 -0.45
N LYS A 98 8.40 -4.13 -1.77
CA LYS A 98 9.32 -3.25 -2.50
C LYS A 98 9.00 -1.77 -2.27
N LEU A 99 7.72 -1.39 -2.34
CA LEU A 99 7.28 -0.03 -2.01
C LEU A 99 7.61 0.32 -0.56
N GLY A 100 7.39 -0.59 0.38
CA GLY A 100 7.83 -0.45 1.76
C GLY A 100 9.34 -0.21 1.89
N MET A 101 10.17 -0.97 1.17
CA MET A 101 11.63 -0.79 1.14
C MET A 101 12.02 0.61 0.66
N GLU A 102 11.41 1.08 -0.43
CA GLU A 102 11.67 2.40 -1.02
C GLU A 102 11.28 3.53 -0.06
N LEU A 103 10.14 3.41 0.61
CA LEU A 103 9.69 4.37 1.61
C LEU A 103 10.60 4.38 2.85
N VAL A 104 11.04 3.22 3.33
CA VAL A 104 12.00 3.13 4.43
C VAL A 104 13.35 3.73 4.01
N SER A 105 13.80 3.44 2.80
CA SER A 105 15.02 4.00 2.19
C SER A 105 14.95 5.53 2.10
N TRP A 106 13.79 6.10 1.79
CA TRP A 106 13.56 7.55 1.75
C TRP A 106 13.86 8.25 3.09
N THR A 107 13.67 7.55 4.20
CA THR A 107 14.00 8.07 5.54
C THR A 107 15.49 8.08 5.88
N GLY A 108 16.35 7.51 5.01
CA GLY A 108 17.79 7.36 5.27
C GLY A 108 18.14 6.17 6.18
N GLU A 109 17.21 5.23 6.36
CA GLU A 109 17.36 4.04 7.18
C GLU A 109 18.32 3.01 6.55
N SER A 110 18.90 2.13 7.38
CA SER A 110 19.90 1.14 6.91
C SER A 110 19.33 0.16 5.88
N LYS A 111 20.20 -0.38 5.01
CA LYS A 111 19.78 -1.37 3.98
C LYS A 111 19.18 -2.64 4.60
N GLN A 112 19.71 -3.07 5.75
CA GLN A 112 19.17 -4.21 6.49
C GLN A 112 17.73 -3.95 6.95
N ASN A 113 17.46 -2.78 7.53
CA ASN A 113 16.12 -2.40 7.96
C ASN A 113 15.17 -2.20 6.78
N GLN A 114 15.65 -1.67 5.65
CA GLN A 114 14.86 -1.60 4.42
C GLN A 114 14.37 -2.99 4.02
N LEU A 115 15.26 -3.99 3.97
CA LEU A 115 14.90 -5.36 3.60
C LEU A 115 13.90 -5.98 4.59
N ILE A 116 14.16 -5.87 5.90
CA ILE A 116 13.30 -6.44 6.93
C ILE A 116 11.90 -5.82 6.90
N TYR A 117 11.82 -4.48 6.90
CA TYR A 117 10.53 -3.79 6.93
C TYR A 117 9.77 -3.92 5.61
N GLY A 118 10.46 -3.91 4.48
CA GLY A 118 9.82 -4.16 3.18
C GLY A 118 9.24 -5.57 3.09
N ALA A 119 10.07 -6.60 3.27
CA ALA A 119 9.63 -8.00 3.25
C ALA A 119 8.48 -8.25 4.23
N GLY A 120 8.62 -7.75 5.46
CA GLY A 120 7.59 -7.90 6.50
C GLY A 120 6.27 -7.19 6.16
N LEU A 121 6.31 -6.03 5.50
CA LEU A 121 5.11 -5.25 5.18
C LEU A 121 4.23 -5.95 4.13
N GLY A 122 4.81 -6.46 3.04
CA GLY A 122 4.06 -7.23 2.03
C GLY A 122 3.46 -8.51 2.61
N PHE A 123 4.26 -9.27 3.34
CA PHE A 123 3.82 -10.52 3.98
C PHE A 123 2.70 -10.28 5.00
N ALA A 124 2.87 -9.31 5.91
CA ALA A 124 1.88 -9.03 6.95
C ALA A 124 0.57 -8.48 6.37
N PHE A 125 0.66 -7.68 5.29
CA PHE A 125 -0.53 -7.16 4.61
C PHE A 125 -1.42 -8.31 4.13
N LEU A 126 -0.89 -9.25 3.36
CA LEU A 126 -1.68 -10.36 2.83
C LEU A 126 -2.01 -11.42 3.86
N THR A 127 -1.14 -11.64 4.86
CA THR A 127 -1.49 -12.51 6.00
C THR A 127 -2.72 -11.97 6.75
N THR A 128 -2.91 -10.65 6.80
CA THR A 128 -4.14 -10.07 7.37
C THR A 128 -5.37 -10.40 6.52
N VAL A 129 -5.21 -10.42 5.19
CA VAL A 129 -6.27 -10.82 4.25
C VAL A 129 -6.64 -12.28 4.48
N GLU A 130 -5.66 -13.18 4.60
CA GLU A 130 -5.90 -14.59 4.93
C GLU A 130 -6.67 -14.77 6.25
N VAL A 131 -6.41 -13.90 7.24
CA VAL A 131 -7.18 -13.91 8.49
C VAL A 131 -8.63 -13.50 8.24
N PHE A 132 -8.89 -12.53 7.36
CA PHE A 132 -10.26 -12.18 6.97
C PHE A 132 -10.96 -13.32 6.23
N ASP A 133 -10.23 -14.02 5.35
CA ASP A 133 -10.73 -15.21 4.67
C ASP A 133 -11.07 -16.32 5.65
N GLY A 134 -10.24 -16.55 6.67
CA GLY A 134 -10.53 -17.53 7.73
C GLY A 134 -11.88 -17.33 8.43
N PHE A 135 -12.40 -16.09 8.50
CA PHE A 135 -13.72 -15.77 9.06
C PHE A 135 -14.84 -15.64 8.02
N SER A 136 -14.58 -15.88 6.74
CA SER A 136 -15.58 -15.94 5.68
C SER A 136 -16.28 -17.31 5.67
N LYS A 137 -17.50 -17.45 5.16
CA LYS A 137 -18.04 -18.77 4.78
C LYS A 137 -17.69 -19.17 3.35
N GLU A 138 -17.31 -18.20 2.53
CA GLU A 138 -17.03 -18.41 1.09
C GLU A 138 -15.56 -18.73 0.82
N TRP A 139 -14.67 -18.20 1.66
CA TRP A 139 -13.22 -18.40 1.61
C TRP A 139 -12.75 -18.90 2.98
N GLY A 140 -11.48 -19.29 3.10
CA GLY A 140 -10.88 -19.72 4.36
C GLY A 140 -9.38 -19.43 4.38
N PHE A 141 -8.78 -19.47 5.56
CA PHE A 141 -7.34 -19.21 5.72
C PHE A 141 -6.53 -20.29 4.98
N SER A 142 -5.75 -19.90 3.97
CA SER A 142 -5.00 -20.84 3.15
C SER A 142 -3.52 -20.87 3.50
N THR A 143 -3.01 -22.07 3.82
CA THR A 143 -1.57 -22.24 3.98
C THR A 143 -0.83 -22.10 2.63
N GLY A 144 -1.51 -22.40 1.52
CA GLY A 144 -0.99 -22.17 0.17
C GLY A 144 -0.71 -20.69 -0.06
N ASP A 145 -1.65 -19.83 0.31
CA ASP A 145 -1.49 -18.38 0.16
C ASP A 145 -0.49 -17.78 1.14
N ILE A 146 -0.39 -18.29 2.37
CA ILE A 146 0.69 -17.89 3.28
C ILE A 146 2.07 -18.22 2.69
N ILE A 147 2.24 -19.39 2.06
CA ILE A 147 3.49 -19.75 1.39
C ILE A 147 3.73 -18.85 0.17
N ALA A 148 2.69 -18.58 -0.63
CA ALA A 148 2.78 -17.67 -1.77
C ALA A 148 3.18 -16.25 -1.32
N ASN A 149 2.56 -15.72 -0.27
CA ASN A 149 2.89 -14.46 0.39
C ASN A 149 4.36 -14.43 0.80
N ALA A 150 4.85 -15.49 1.45
CA ALA A 150 6.24 -15.60 1.89
C ALA A 150 7.21 -15.65 0.70
N SER A 151 6.88 -16.37 -0.36
CA SER A 151 7.72 -16.48 -1.56
C SER A 151 7.87 -15.14 -2.30
N GLY A 152 6.87 -14.26 -2.20
CA GLY A 152 6.93 -12.91 -2.75
C GLY A 152 7.76 -11.91 -1.94
N THR A 153 8.33 -12.29 -0.78
CA THR A 153 9.06 -11.33 0.08
C THR A 153 10.48 -11.00 -0.39
N GLY A 154 10.99 -11.68 -1.43
CA GLY A 154 12.37 -11.58 -1.95
C GLY A 154 12.50 -10.77 -3.22
#